data_AF-A0A2R5EK80-F1
#
_entry.id   AF-A0A2R5EK80-F1
#
_cell.length_a   1.000
_cell.length_b   1.000
_cell.length_c   1.000
_cell.angle_alpha   90.00
_cell.angle_beta   90.00
_cell.angle_gamma   90.00
#
_symmetry.space_group_name_H-M   'P 1'
#
loop_
_entity.id
_entity.type
_entity.pdbx_description
1 polymer ?
#
loop_
_entity_poly.entity_id
_entity_poly.type
_entity_poly.pdbx_seq_one_letter_code
_entity_poly.pdbx_strand_id
1 'polypeptide(L)'
;MGRSFANLHIKSSNLEKTVEALKELSEGHGKVLGRKEAQETKEVMLVSQSDENWISVLHEYFVWGTVKKVGKALSGLIEGPVMTTAYMNEELFEVSFYENGDIQAEKIFCEQWTRDEYEQLQEERINDDYLRTAWGIGNEDFDDLINTTSPEQAVDKLSAIVKTSLWSDWEWVPHEETLKERFVKYEF
;
A
#
# COMPACT_ATOMS: atom_id res chain seq x y z
N MET A 1 -1.62 20.02 10.31
CA MET A 1 -1.98 19.15 9.18
C MET A 1 -2.00 17.75 9.74
N GLY A 2 -3.09 17.00 9.52
CA GLY A 2 -3.23 15.63 10.01
C GLY A 2 -2.21 14.71 9.37
N ARG A 3 -1.92 13.58 10.01
CA ARG A 3 -0.98 12.58 9.49
C ARG A 3 -1.59 11.91 8.26
N SER A 4 -0.84 11.80 7.15
CA SER A 4 -1.28 11.10 5.93
C SER A 4 -0.12 10.27 5.40
N PHE A 5 -0.43 9.11 4.81
CA PHE A 5 0.59 8.25 4.20
C PHE A 5 0.01 7.48 3.02
N ALA A 6 0.88 7.03 2.12
CA ALA A 6 0.53 6.00 1.16
C ALA A 6 1.73 5.08 0.89
N ASN A 7 1.48 3.78 0.88
CA ASN A 7 2.53 2.78 0.71
C ASN A 7 1.99 1.50 0.08
N LEU A 8 2.92 0.64 -0.32
CA LEU A 8 2.65 -0.58 -1.04
C LEU A 8 3.29 -1.76 -0.32
N HIS A 9 2.61 -2.91 -0.32
CA HIS A 9 3.05 -4.14 0.31
C HIS A 9 2.85 -5.32 -0.64
N ILE A 10 3.89 -6.11 -0.83
CA ILE A 10 3.90 -7.24 -1.77
C ILE A 10 4.02 -8.51 -0.96
N LYS A 11 3.10 -9.47 -1.15
CA LYS A 11 3.21 -10.76 -0.48
C LYS A 11 4.19 -11.66 -1.23
N SER A 12 5.45 -11.63 -0.83
CA SER A 12 6.53 -12.40 -1.46
C SER A 12 7.63 -12.72 -0.46
N SER A 13 8.10 -13.97 -0.49
CA SER A 13 9.29 -14.40 0.27
C SER A 13 10.61 -14.11 -0.47
N ASN A 14 10.54 -13.68 -1.73
CA ASN A 14 11.71 -13.45 -2.57
C ASN A 14 11.94 -11.95 -2.79
N LEU A 15 12.81 -11.37 -1.98
CA LEU A 15 13.17 -9.95 -2.07
C LEU A 15 13.88 -9.62 -3.39
N GLU A 16 14.74 -10.52 -3.90
CA GLU A 16 15.52 -10.28 -5.12
C GLU A 16 14.59 -10.10 -6.33
N LYS A 17 13.65 -11.03 -6.55
CA LYS A 17 12.63 -10.92 -7.60
C LYS A 17 11.76 -9.67 -7.44
N THR A 18 11.41 -9.32 -6.20
CA THR A 18 10.66 -8.10 -5.93
C THR A 18 11.43 -6.86 -6.35
N VAL A 19 12.72 -6.78 -6.01
CA VAL A 19 13.58 -5.66 -6.40
C VAL A 19 13.76 -5.60 -7.93
N GLU A 20 13.86 -6.74 -8.61
CA GLU A 20 13.88 -6.80 -10.07
C GLU A 20 12.58 -6.23 -10.68
N ALA A 21 11.41 -6.61 -10.15
CA ALA A 21 10.13 -6.08 -10.61
C ALA A 21 9.99 -4.57 -10.34
N LEU A 22 10.51 -4.08 -9.21
CA LEU A 22 10.54 -2.64 -8.90
C LEU A 22 11.47 -1.87 -9.86
N LYS A 23 12.60 -2.47 -10.24
CA LYS A 23 13.49 -1.93 -11.26
C LYS A 23 12.81 -1.85 -12.62
N GLU A 24 12.15 -2.94 -13.04
CA GLU A 24 11.39 -2.97 -14.30
C GLU A 24 10.25 -1.94 -14.29
N LEU A 25 9.56 -1.76 -13.16
CA LEU A 25 8.55 -0.72 -13.00
C LEU A 25 9.15 0.68 -13.19
N SER A 26 10.34 0.94 -12.63
CA SER A 26 11.05 2.22 -12.79
C SER A 26 11.45 2.50 -14.24
N GLU A 27 11.95 1.48 -14.95
CA GLU A 27 12.44 1.60 -16.33
C GLU A 27 11.28 1.66 -17.35
N GLY A 28 10.28 0.79 -17.22
CA GLY A 28 9.18 0.63 -18.17
C GLY A 28 7.96 1.50 -17.90
N HIS A 29 7.75 1.93 -16.65
CA HIS A 29 6.54 2.63 -16.20
C HIS A 29 6.84 3.92 -15.43
N GLY A 30 7.95 4.61 -15.71
CA GLY A 30 8.33 5.85 -15.03
C GLY A 30 7.21 6.91 -14.93
N LYS A 31 6.29 6.99 -15.91
CA LYS A 31 5.11 7.88 -15.85
C LYS A 31 4.18 7.56 -14.67
N VAL A 32 4.07 6.29 -14.28
CA VAL A 32 3.25 5.83 -13.14
C VAL A 32 3.89 6.23 -11.81
N LEU A 33 5.22 6.36 -11.77
CA LEU A 33 5.99 6.89 -10.64
C LEU A 33 6.17 8.41 -10.67
N GLY A 34 5.44 9.12 -11.55
CA GLY A 34 5.46 10.58 -11.59
C GLY A 34 6.62 11.21 -12.36
N ARG A 35 7.47 10.42 -13.05
CA ARG A 35 8.52 10.97 -13.91
C ARG A 35 7.91 11.84 -15.02
N LYS A 36 8.39 13.08 -15.11
CA LYS A 36 8.19 13.94 -16.28
C LYS A 36 9.31 13.65 -17.27
N GLU A 37 8.99 13.57 -18.57
CA GLU A 37 9.98 13.37 -19.62
C GLU A 37 11.10 14.44 -19.47
N ALA A 38 12.36 13.99 -19.35
CA ALA A 38 13.61 14.75 -19.15
C ALA A 38 14.30 14.72 -17.76
N GLN A 39 13.87 13.89 -16.80
CA GLN A 39 14.64 13.67 -15.56
C GLN A 39 15.50 12.40 -15.62
N GLU A 40 16.82 12.58 -15.66
CA GLU A 40 17.84 11.52 -15.49
C GLU A 40 18.09 11.16 -14.01
N THR A 41 17.17 11.52 -13.10
CA THR A 41 17.30 11.14 -11.69
C THR A 41 16.97 9.66 -11.53
N LYS A 42 17.88 8.91 -10.91
CA LYS A 42 17.64 7.53 -10.48
C LYS A 42 16.39 7.48 -9.61
N GLU A 43 15.52 6.50 -9.86
CA GLU A 43 14.37 6.30 -8.98
C GLU A 43 14.84 5.73 -7.67
N VAL A 44 14.32 6.27 -6.57
CA VAL A 44 14.69 5.82 -5.25
C VAL A 44 13.48 5.23 -4.56
N MET A 45 13.57 3.96 -4.20
CA MET A 45 12.57 3.26 -3.42
C MET A 45 13.16 2.83 -2.08
N LEU A 46 12.37 2.96 -1.02
CA LEU A 46 12.70 2.42 0.29
C LEU A 46 11.95 1.12 0.47
N VAL A 47 12.68 0.03 0.68
CA VAL A 47 12.13 -1.33 0.72
C VAL A 47 12.42 -1.95 2.09
N SER A 48 11.43 -2.61 2.66
CA SER A 48 11.56 -3.38 3.90
C SER A 48 10.84 -4.70 3.75
N GLN A 49 11.41 -5.79 4.26
CA GLN A 49 10.76 -7.09 4.30
C GLN A 49 10.39 -7.43 5.74
N SER A 50 9.12 -7.78 5.99
CA SER A 50 8.66 -8.32 7.27
C SER A 50 8.85 -9.83 7.33
N ASP A 51 8.81 -10.37 8.54
CA ASP A 51 8.92 -11.82 8.81
C ASP A 51 7.77 -12.64 8.20
N GLU A 52 6.62 -12.01 7.91
CA GLU A 52 5.44 -12.65 7.31
C GLU A 52 5.42 -12.61 5.79
N ASN A 53 6.58 -12.39 5.17
CA ASN A 53 6.74 -12.29 3.71
C ASN A 53 5.97 -11.12 3.09
N TRP A 54 5.74 -10.03 3.83
CA TRP A 54 5.29 -8.77 3.25
C TRP A 54 6.50 -7.89 2.99
N ILE A 55 6.67 -7.47 1.73
CA ILE A 55 7.69 -6.50 1.35
C ILE A 55 7.01 -5.14 1.19
N SER A 56 7.27 -4.25 2.14
CA SER A 56 6.79 -2.87 2.13
C SER A 56 7.69 -1.99 1.27
N VAL A 57 7.08 -1.13 0.46
CA VAL A 57 7.76 -0.18 -0.43
C VAL A 57 7.22 1.22 -0.18
N LEU A 58 8.13 2.17 0.02
CA LEU A 58 7.83 3.60 0.08
C LEU A 58 8.50 4.31 -1.11
N HIS A 59 7.84 5.35 -1.59
CA HIS A 59 8.31 6.18 -2.69
C HIS A 59 7.70 7.58 -2.56
N GLU A 60 8.44 8.63 -2.94
CA GLU A 60 7.98 10.02 -2.80
C GLU A 60 6.69 10.35 -3.57
N TYR A 61 6.43 9.63 -4.65
CA TYR A 61 5.22 9.82 -5.47
C TYR A 61 3.98 9.08 -4.92
N PHE A 62 4.13 8.27 -3.87
CA PHE A 62 2.99 7.56 -3.29
C PHE A 62 2.16 8.52 -2.46
N VAL A 63 0.96 8.80 -2.98
CA VAL A 63 -0.11 9.52 -2.30
C VAL A 63 -1.41 8.81 -2.62
N TRP A 64 -2.49 9.22 -1.95
CA TRP A 64 -3.83 8.74 -2.27
C TRP A 64 -4.13 8.90 -3.77
N GLY A 65 -4.64 7.83 -4.39
CA GLY A 65 -4.89 7.75 -5.83
C GLY A 65 -3.69 7.37 -6.72
N THR A 66 -2.47 7.85 -6.44
CA THR A 66 -1.29 7.46 -7.26
C THR A 66 -0.78 6.07 -6.90
N VAL A 67 -0.77 5.72 -5.61
CA VAL A 67 -0.29 4.43 -5.13
C VAL A 67 -1.06 3.26 -5.75
N LYS A 68 -2.36 3.42 -6.02
CA LYS A 68 -3.20 2.43 -6.74
C LYS A 68 -2.69 2.14 -8.14
N LYS A 69 -2.34 3.19 -8.89
CA LYS A 69 -1.84 3.06 -10.27
C LYS A 69 -0.52 2.30 -10.27
N VAL A 70 0.34 2.60 -9.29
CA VAL A 70 1.63 1.91 -9.09
C VAL A 70 1.38 0.45 -8.72
N GLY A 71 0.52 0.17 -7.73
CA GLY A 71 0.20 -1.20 -7.30
C GLY A 71 -0.39 -2.05 -8.41
N LYS A 72 -1.30 -1.48 -9.20
CA LYS A 72 -1.84 -2.12 -10.40
C LYS A 72 -0.74 -2.47 -11.40
N ALA A 73 0.11 -1.51 -11.77
CA ALA A 73 1.20 -1.75 -12.70
C ALA A 73 2.19 -2.81 -12.18
N LEU A 74 2.60 -2.71 -10.91
CA LEU A 74 3.53 -3.66 -10.30
C LEU A 74 2.95 -5.07 -10.23
N SER A 75 1.65 -5.21 -9.93
CA SER A 75 0.98 -6.52 -9.90
C SER A 75 0.96 -7.25 -11.25
N GLY A 76 1.21 -6.55 -12.36
CA GLY A 76 1.41 -7.15 -13.68
C GLY A 76 2.83 -7.67 -13.91
N LEU A 77 3.79 -7.28 -13.07
CA LEU A 77 5.21 -7.64 -13.15
C LEU A 77 5.63 -8.67 -12.12
N ILE A 78 4.83 -8.90 -11.07
CA ILE A 78 5.13 -9.84 -10.00
C ILE A 78 4.05 -10.89 -9.83
N GLU A 79 4.47 -12.09 -9.42
CA GLU A 79 3.56 -13.15 -8.99
C GLU A 79 3.13 -12.90 -7.54
N GLY A 80 1.82 -12.80 -7.32
CA GLY A 80 1.22 -12.67 -5.99
C GLY A 80 0.53 -11.33 -5.73
N PRO A 81 -0.15 -11.21 -4.57
CA PRO A 81 -0.96 -10.04 -4.27
C PRO A 81 -0.09 -8.83 -3.92
N VAL A 82 -0.43 -7.71 -4.55
CA VAL A 82 0.08 -6.38 -4.23
C VAL A 82 -1.02 -5.62 -3.50
N MET A 83 -0.78 -5.30 -2.24
CA MET A 83 -1.65 -4.46 -1.42
C MET A 83 -1.16 -3.01 -1.47
N THR A 84 -2.04 -2.08 -1.79
CA THR A 84 -1.78 -0.64 -1.63
C THR A 84 -2.58 -0.13 -0.45
N THR A 85 -1.98 0.72 0.38
CA THR A 85 -2.69 1.38 1.46
C THR A 85 -2.50 2.89 1.39
N ALA A 86 -3.54 3.63 1.72
CA ALA A 86 -3.51 5.09 1.77
C ALA A 86 -4.38 5.59 2.93
N TYR A 87 -3.83 6.46 3.75
CA TYR A 87 -4.51 7.10 4.87
C TYR A 87 -4.48 8.61 4.66
N MET A 88 -5.65 9.25 4.73
CA MET A 88 -5.77 10.69 4.46
C MET A 88 -6.49 11.40 5.61
N ASN A 89 -5.81 12.41 6.17
CA ASN A 89 -6.37 13.42 7.07
C ASN A 89 -7.22 12.91 8.23
N GLU A 90 -7.00 11.67 8.70
CA GLU A 90 -7.85 11.03 9.74
C GLU A 90 -9.31 10.78 9.31
N GLU A 91 -9.62 11.01 8.03
CA GLU A 91 -10.97 10.89 7.46
C GLU A 91 -11.19 9.52 6.82
N LEU A 92 -10.18 8.98 6.14
CA LEU A 92 -10.28 7.71 5.45
C LEU A 92 -8.99 6.91 5.44
N PHE A 93 -9.17 5.59 5.40
CA PHE A 93 -8.13 4.61 5.15
C PHE A 93 -8.60 3.71 4.02
N GLU A 94 -7.86 3.67 2.92
CA GLU A 94 -8.16 2.86 1.76
C GLU A 94 -7.13 1.74 1.63
N VAL A 95 -7.63 0.53 1.36
CA VAL A 95 -6.83 -0.65 1.07
C VAL A 95 -7.32 -1.28 -0.22
N SER A 96 -6.42 -1.49 -1.17
CA SER A 96 -6.74 -2.15 -2.44
C SER A 96 -5.75 -3.29 -2.70
N PHE A 97 -6.25 -4.36 -3.31
CA PHE A 97 -5.45 -5.52 -3.71
C PHE A 97 -5.45 -5.68 -5.20
N TYR A 98 -4.28 -5.94 -5.77
CA TYR A 98 -4.09 -6.18 -7.19
C TYR A 98 -3.33 -7.48 -7.43
N GLU A 99 -3.73 -8.20 -8.47
CA GLU A 99 -3.05 -9.38 -8.99
C GLU A 99 -3.15 -9.38 -10.52
N ASN A 100 -2.05 -9.69 -11.20
CA ASN A 100 -1.97 -9.77 -12.67
C ASN A 100 -2.45 -8.49 -13.39
N GLY A 101 -2.25 -7.32 -12.77
CA GLY A 101 -2.66 -6.05 -13.33
C GLY A 101 -4.13 -5.67 -13.10
N ASP A 102 -4.89 -6.47 -12.36
CA ASP A 102 -6.31 -6.25 -12.09
C ASP A 102 -6.59 -6.10 -10.60
N ILE A 103 -7.57 -5.26 -10.25
CA ILE A 103 -8.05 -5.13 -8.89
C ILE A 103 -8.84 -6.38 -8.48
N GLN A 104 -8.52 -6.96 -7.32
CA GLN A 104 -9.18 -8.15 -6.79
C GLN A 104 -10.16 -7.80 -5.69
N ALA A 105 -9.83 -6.80 -4.87
CA ALA A 105 -10.66 -6.30 -3.80
C ALA A 105 -10.22 -4.90 -3.39
N GLU A 106 -11.16 -4.14 -2.83
CA GLU A 106 -10.96 -2.83 -2.24
C GLU A 106 -11.86 -2.68 -1.02
N LYS A 107 -11.32 -1.97 -0.02
CA LYS A 107 -12.06 -1.58 1.17
C LYS A 107 -11.66 -0.18 1.58
N ILE A 108 -12.65 0.67 1.82
CA ILE A 108 -12.46 2.00 2.39
C ILE A 108 -13.03 1.99 3.81
N PHE A 109 -12.22 2.37 4.79
CA PHE A 109 -12.61 2.57 6.18
C PHE A 109 -12.74 4.07 6.41
N CYS A 110 -13.96 4.51 6.72
CA CYS A 110 -14.27 5.89 7.04
C CYS A 110 -15.63 5.94 7.74
N GLU A 111 -15.87 7.07 8.41
CA GLU A 111 -17.17 7.37 8.99
C GLU A 111 -18.21 7.64 7.88
N GLN A 112 -19.48 7.41 8.19
CA GLN A 112 -20.57 7.57 7.20
C GLN A 112 -20.64 9.00 6.66
N TRP A 113 -20.42 10.02 7.50
CA TRP A 113 -20.46 11.41 7.08
C TRP A 113 -19.37 11.73 6.05
N THR A 114 -18.18 11.11 6.16
CA THR A 114 -17.11 11.25 5.17
C THR A 114 -17.55 10.66 3.82
N ARG A 115 -18.21 9.50 3.82
CA ARG A 115 -18.77 8.93 2.57
C ARG A 115 -19.84 9.84 1.95
N ASP A 116 -20.65 10.47 2.78
CA ASP A 116 -21.70 11.38 2.31
C ASP A 116 -21.12 12.69 1.74
N GLU A 117 -20.01 13.18 2.28
CA GLU A 117 -19.30 14.37 1.78
C GLU A 117 -18.54 14.09 0.47
N TYR A 118 -17.88 12.95 0.38
CA TYR A 118 -17.16 12.52 -0.81
C TYR A 118 -18.06 11.62 -1.67
N GLU A 119 -18.97 12.20 -2.45
CA GLU A 119 -19.97 11.47 -3.28
C GLU A 119 -19.38 10.38 -4.21
N GLN A 120 -18.08 10.46 -4.53
CA GLN A 120 -17.37 9.50 -5.39
C GLN A 120 -16.59 8.43 -4.61
N LEU A 121 -16.66 8.44 -3.28
CA LEU A 121 -15.93 7.51 -2.41
C LEU A 121 -16.63 6.15 -2.37
N GLN A 122 -16.37 5.36 -3.41
CA GLN A 122 -16.89 4.00 -3.56
C GLN A 122 -15.76 3.04 -3.89
N GLU A 123 -15.83 1.86 -3.28
CA GLU A 123 -14.94 0.76 -3.59
C GLU A 123 -15.11 0.31 -5.05
N GLU A 124 -14.01 0.22 -5.80
CA GLU A 124 -14.02 -0.23 -7.20
C GLU A 124 -14.41 -1.72 -7.31
N ARG A 125 -14.04 -2.54 -6.32
CA ARG A 125 -14.39 -3.96 -6.27
C ARG A 125 -14.52 -4.49 -4.85
N ILE A 126 -15.71 -4.96 -4.48
CA ILE A 126 -15.96 -5.57 -3.17
C ILE A 126 -15.83 -7.09 -3.28
N ASN A 127 -14.92 -7.68 -2.48
CA ASN A 127 -14.67 -9.12 -2.47
C ASN A 127 -14.08 -9.57 -1.12
N ASP A 128 -14.97 -9.80 -0.16
CA ASP A 128 -14.61 -10.10 1.24
C ASP A 128 -13.89 -11.44 1.39
N ASP A 129 -14.30 -12.47 0.64
CA ASP A 129 -13.65 -13.77 0.66
C ASP A 129 -12.18 -13.68 0.22
N TYR A 130 -11.90 -12.83 -0.77
CA TYR A 130 -10.54 -12.56 -1.20
C TYR A 130 -9.76 -11.79 -0.14
N LEU A 131 -10.31 -10.71 0.44
CA LEU A 131 -9.65 -9.94 1.50
C LEU A 131 -9.24 -10.82 2.68
N ARG A 132 -10.17 -11.67 3.16
CA ARG A 132 -9.91 -12.64 4.23
C ARG A 132 -8.76 -13.58 3.87
N THR A 133 -8.77 -14.10 2.64
CA THR A 133 -7.73 -15.03 2.16
C THR A 133 -6.38 -14.35 2.00
N ALA A 134 -6.35 -13.14 1.44
CA ALA A 134 -5.13 -12.37 1.21
C ALA A 134 -4.46 -11.96 2.52
N TRP A 135 -5.23 -11.55 3.52
CA TRP A 135 -4.74 -11.25 4.88
C TRP A 135 -4.43 -12.50 5.69
N GLY A 136 -5.03 -13.65 5.36
CA GLY A 136 -4.79 -14.91 6.06
C GLY A 136 -5.43 -14.98 7.45
N ILE A 137 -6.60 -14.35 7.62
CA ILE A 137 -7.29 -14.24 8.91
C ILE A 137 -8.56 -15.08 8.97
N GLY A 138 -9.01 -15.38 10.20
CA GLY A 138 -10.28 -16.05 10.46
C GLY A 138 -11.49 -15.12 10.29
N ASN A 139 -12.70 -15.68 10.34
CA ASN A 139 -13.93 -14.89 10.20
C ASN A 139 -14.12 -13.88 11.33
N GLU A 140 -13.80 -14.25 12.57
CA GLU A 140 -13.98 -13.34 13.73
C GLU A 140 -13.10 -12.10 13.61
N ASP A 141 -11.81 -12.28 13.29
CA ASP A 141 -10.88 -11.16 13.07
C ASP A 141 -11.25 -10.33 11.84
N PHE A 142 -11.75 -10.99 10.79
CA PHE A 142 -12.22 -10.31 9.58
C PHE A 142 -13.43 -9.43 9.89
N ASP A 143 -14.46 -9.98 10.53
CA ASP A 143 -15.68 -9.26 10.90
C ASP A 143 -15.37 -8.08 11.83
N ASP A 144 -14.45 -8.25 12.80
CA ASP A 144 -14.00 -7.16 13.66
C ASP A 144 -13.29 -6.04 12.88
N LEU A 145 -12.47 -6.39 11.89
CA LEU A 145 -11.80 -5.42 11.03
C LEU A 145 -12.80 -4.68 10.13
N ILE A 146 -13.60 -5.39 9.34
CA ILE A 146 -14.44 -4.76 8.29
C ILE A 146 -15.57 -3.88 8.83
N ASN A 147 -15.96 -4.08 10.10
CA ASN A 147 -16.94 -3.27 10.81
C ASN A 147 -16.34 -2.04 11.51
N THR A 148 -15.02 -1.85 11.42
CA THR A 148 -14.34 -0.67 11.98
C THR A 148 -14.62 0.56 11.11
N THR A 149 -15.19 1.61 11.70
CA THR A 149 -15.44 2.90 11.01
C THR A 149 -14.29 3.89 11.17
N SER A 150 -13.55 3.80 12.28
CA SER A 150 -12.39 4.64 12.56
C SER A 150 -11.22 4.26 11.64
N PRO A 151 -10.77 5.16 10.75
CA PRO A 151 -9.65 4.90 9.86
C PRO A 151 -8.37 4.51 10.61
N GLU A 152 -8.04 5.23 11.68
CA GLU A 152 -6.84 5.00 12.49
C GLU A 152 -6.85 3.59 13.11
N GLN A 153 -7.97 3.20 13.70
CA GLN A 153 -8.13 1.85 14.27
C GLN A 153 -8.03 0.77 13.20
N ALA A 154 -8.54 1.01 11.99
CA ALA A 154 -8.41 0.07 10.89
C ALA A 154 -6.95 -0.09 10.45
N VAL A 155 -6.15 0.99 10.42
CA VAL A 155 -4.70 0.92 10.16
C VAL A 155 -4.01 0.07 11.23
N ASP A 156 -4.31 0.31 12.50
CA ASP A 156 -3.69 -0.40 13.63
C ASP A 156 -4.02 -1.89 13.63
N LYS A 157 -5.31 -2.22 13.48
CA LYS A 157 -5.77 -3.61 13.39
C LYS A 157 -5.14 -4.33 12.20
N LEU A 158 -5.14 -3.68 11.02
CA LEU A 158 -4.56 -4.30 9.84
C LEU A 158 -3.05 -4.46 9.98
N SER A 159 -2.34 -3.48 10.55
CA SER A 159 -0.90 -3.58 10.84
C SER A 159 -0.58 -4.77 11.73
N ALA A 160 -1.42 -5.05 12.73
CA ALA A 160 -1.29 -6.22 13.59
C ALA A 160 -1.51 -7.53 12.82
N ILE A 161 -2.49 -7.56 11.91
CA ILE A 161 -2.81 -8.72 11.05
C ILE A 161 -1.66 -9.04 10.10
N VAL A 162 -1.15 -8.04 9.37
CA VAL A 162 -0.03 -8.23 8.43
C VAL A 162 1.33 -8.28 9.11
N LYS A 163 1.36 -8.14 10.44
CA LYS A 163 2.55 -8.05 11.31
C LYS A 163 3.61 -7.09 10.79
N THR A 164 3.18 -5.99 10.21
CA THR A 164 4.05 -4.91 9.76
C THR A 164 3.33 -3.59 9.98
N SER A 165 4.04 -2.59 10.53
CA SER A 165 3.43 -1.28 10.72
C SER A 165 3.21 -0.63 9.35
N LEU A 166 1.93 -0.37 9.04
CA LEU A 166 1.48 0.37 7.87
C LEU A 166 1.67 1.88 8.05
N TRP A 167 1.86 2.36 9.27
CA TRP A 167 2.23 3.74 9.59
C TRP A 167 3.66 4.03 9.13
N SER A 168 3.82 4.23 7.83
CA SER A 168 5.08 4.60 7.23
C SER A 168 4.86 5.42 5.98
N ASP A 169 5.60 6.51 5.89
CA ASP A 169 5.64 7.37 4.74
C ASP A 169 7.09 7.68 4.39
N TRP A 170 7.36 7.90 3.11
CA TRP A 170 8.68 8.28 2.60
C TRP A 170 9.24 9.50 3.34
N GLU A 171 8.41 10.51 3.58
CA GLU A 171 8.81 11.77 4.22
C GLU A 171 9.19 11.58 5.70
N TRP A 172 8.71 10.51 6.34
CA TRP A 172 8.96 10.27 7.77
C TRP A 172 10.26 9.54 8.02
N VAL A 173 10.77 8.76 7.05
CA VAL A 173 11.97 7.93 7.23
C VAL A 173 13.21 8.73 7.66
N PRO A 174 13.49 9.95 7.16
CA PRO A 174 14.60 10.76 7.65
C PRO A 174 14.46 11.24 9.10
N HIS A 175 13.24 11.19 9.66
CA HIS A 175 12.89 11.78 10.95
C HIS A 175 12.52 10.75 12.04
N GLU A 176 12.14 9.54 11.64
CA GLU A 176 11.75 8.45 12.54
C GLU A 176 12.79 7.32 12.51
N GLU A 177 13.54 7.14 13.61
CA GLU A 177 14.66 6.19 13.67
C GLU A 177 14.21 4.74 13.40
N THR A 178 13.03 4.36 13.90
CA THR A 178 12.45 3.02 13.67
C THR A 178 12.18 2.74 12.20
N LEU A 179 11.72 3.73 11.44
CA LEU A 179 11.53 3.59 9.99
C LEU A 179 12.88 3.54 9.27
N LYS A 180 13.83 4.37 9.69
CA LYS A 180 15.17 4.44 9.12
C LYS A 180 15.96 3.13 9.25
N GLU A 181 15.85 2.46 10.40
CA GLU A 181 16.47 1.15 10.63
C GLU A 181 15.78 0.04 9.83
N ARG A 182 14.47 0.17 9.60
CA ARG A 182 13.63 -0.84 8.96
C ARG A 182 13.73 -0.85 7.43
N PHE A 183 13.91 0.31 6.81
CA PHE A 183 13.88 0.47 5.35
C PHE A 183 15.28 0.62 4.75
N VAL A 184 15.50 -0.12 3.66
CA VAL A 184 16.73 -0.08 2.86
C VAL A 184 16.48 0.70 1.58
N LYS A 185 17.42 1.58 1.22
CA LYS A 185 17.36 2.39 0.01
C LYS A 185 17.83 1.60 -1.22
N TYR A 186 17.01 1.56 -2.26
CA TYR A 186 17.34 1.04 -3.59
C TYR A 186 17.30 2.19 -4.61
N GLU A 187 18.30 2.25 -5.49
CA GLU A 187 18.39 3.23 -6.57
C GLU A 187 18.43 2.53 -7.93
N PHE A 188 17.52 2.91 -8.82
CA PHE A 188 17.36 2.35 -10.17
C PHE A 188 17.67 3.38 -11.26
#